data_AF-A0A7W1F4H0-F1
#
_entry.id   AF-A0A7W1F4H0-F1
#
_cell.length_a   1.000
_cell.length_b   1.000
_cell.length_c   1.000
_cell.angle_alpha   90.00
_cell.angle_beta   90.00
_cell.angle_gamma   90.00
#
_symmetry.space_group_name_H-M   'P 1'
#
loop_
_entity.id
_entity.type
_entity.pdbx_description
1 polymer ?
#
loop_
_entity_poly.entity_id
_entity_poly.type
_entity_poly.pdbx_seq_one_letter_code
_entity_poly.pdbx_strand_id
1 'polypeptide(L)'
;MNDQQRGSNAGNKRSASLGAVGALASQVKTRLAQDPSWQHFALNGAWICPYCLAGVRGHDDSRAALVRAIESHLARRCSVYRGGSGACHPDETIAAKKTFEDIAHRAASDAAWQVFDHEGFWYSPTSLKRVESVRLTNGRFDSFTIQAMVNHLGHCTAFQRGVVYPAATVQKARDQGMRAVSLAENLRELLQFPLWRYTNATGQWVCPFCLEHIPEVVLRGDADWTTAPEKMAWHLACSCATYVPERPEPKMEALVQQAAVRTSMTATPLSSGAIPRIGSGSSRTIGTPGTVRTTSPISGSLRRPNTPSGSAP
;
A
#
# COMPACT_ATOMS: atom_id res chain seq x y z
N MET A 1 -24.70 -72.66 22.24
CA MET A 1 -25.38 -72.58 20.93
C MET A 1 -26.05 -71.21 20.84
N ASN A 2 -25.40 -70.26 20.17
CA ASN A 2 -26.03 -69.13 19.46
C ASN A 2 -24.89 -68.23 18.96
N ASP A 3 -24.41 -68.59 17.78
CA ASP A 3 -23.41 -67.88 17.01
C ASP A 3 -24.00 -67.75 15.59
N GLN A 4 -23.61 -66.71 14.86
CA GLN A 4 -24.00 -66.38 13.48
C GLN A 4 -25.33 -65.62 13.27
N GLN A 5 -25.23 -64.29 13.17
CA GLN A 5 -25.93 -63.49 12.14
C GLN A 5 -25.35 -62.05 12.10
N ARG A 6 -24.17 -61.88 11.47
CA ARG A 6 -23.66 -60.56 11.05
C ARG A 6 -23.93 -60.40 9.56
N GLY A 7 -25.06 -59.75 9.26
CA GLY A 7 -25.56 -59.51 7.90
C GLY A 7 -24.81 -58.42 7.14
N SER A 8 -24.57 -58.73 5.87
CA SER A 8 -23.85 -57.96 4.85
C SER A 8 -24.69 -56.79 4.32
N ASN A 9 -24.51 -55.57 4.84
CA ASN A 9 -25.25 -54.38 4.37
C ASN A 9 -24.35 -53.17 4.01
N ALA A 10 -23.11 -53.43 3.55
CA ALA A 10 -22.12 -52.39 3.25
C ALA A 10 -21.99 -52.01 1.75
N GLY A 11 -22.74 -52.66 0.84
CA GLY A 11 -22.52 -52.56 -0.61
C GLY A 11 -23.11 -51.33 -1.32
N ASN A 12 -24.25 -50.79 -0.87
CA ASN A 12 -25.02 -49.83 -1.69
C ASN A 12 -24.76 -48.34 -1.43
N LYS A 13 -23.94 -47.95 -0.44
CA LYS A 13 -23.69 -46.53 -0.14
C LYS A 13 -22.58 -45.88 -0.98
N ARG A 14 -21.77 -46.66 -1.70
CA ARG A 14 -20.62 -46.11 -2.47
C ARG A 14 -21.01 -45.56 -3.85
N SER A 15 -22.07 -46.06 -4.47
CA SER A 15 -22.44 -45.65 -5.84
C SER A 15 -23.13 -44.28 -5.88
N ALA A 16 -23.89 -43.91 -4.85
CA ALA A 16 -24.55 -42.60 -4.77
C ALA A 16 -23.57 -41.44 -4.50
N SER A 17 -22.43 -41.68 -3.84
CA SER A 17 -21.50 -40.60 -3.51
C SER A 17 -20.64 -40.15 -4.70
N LEU A 18 -20.40 -41.00 -5.70
CA LEU A 18 -19.57 -40.67 -6.85
C LEU A 18 -20.27 -39.71 -7.83
N GLY A 19 -21.58 -39.82 -7.99
CA GLY A 19 -22.36 -38.91 -8.85
C GLY A 19 -22.45 -37.48 -8.31
N ALA A 20 -22.48 -37.31 -6.98
CA ALA A 20 -22.57 -36.00 -6.34
C ALA A 20 -21.29 -35.15 -6.53
N VAL A 21 -20.11 -35.78 -6.60
CA VAL A 21 -18.81 -35.10 -6.76
C VAL A 21 -18.68 -34.47 -8.15
N GLY A 22 -19.03 -35.21 -9.20
CA GLY A 22 -18.97 -34.70 -10.58
C GLY A 22 -19.92 -33.53 -10.84
N ALA A 23 -21.10 -33.53 -10.18
CA ALA A 23 -22.08 -32.46 -10.27
C ALA A 23 -21.55 -31.14 -9.68
N LEU A 24 -20.90 -31.19 -8.50
CA LEU A 24 -20.36 -30.00 -7.85
C LEU A 24 -19.20 -29.38 -8.66
N ALA A 25 -18.28 -30.20 -9.18
CA ALA A 25 -17.18 -29.70 -10.01
C ALA A 25 -17.69 -28.95 -11.26
N SER A 26 -18.76 -29.46 -11.89
CA SER A 26 -19.40 -28.85 -13.06
C SER A 26 -20.09 -27.54 -12.67
N GLN A 27 -20.81 -27.53 -11.55
CA GLN A 27 -21.44 -26.33 -10.99
C GLN A 27 -20.42 -25.22 -10.69
N VAL A 28 -19.28 -25.56 -10.05
CA VAL A 28 -18.20 -24.62 -9.76
C VAL A 28 -17.67 -23.99 -11.05
N LYS A 29 -17.40 -24.79 -12.08
CA LYS A 29 -16.94 -24.29 -13.38
C LYS A 29 -17.95 -23.33 -14.01
N THR A 30 -19.23 -23.69 -14.01
CA THR A 30 -20.31 -22.85 -14.54
C THR A 30 -20.42 -21.53 -13.78
N ARG A 31 -20.42 -21.57 -12.44
CA ARG A 31 -20.49 -20.36 -11.60
C ARG A 31 -19.29 -19.44 -11.79
N LEU A 32 -18.06 -19.97 -11.82
CA LEU A 32 -16.86 -19.17 -12.09
C LEU A 32 -16.92 -18.47 -13.47
N ALA A 33 -17.63 -19.04 -14.44
CA ALA A 33 -17.78 -18.46 -15.77
C ALA A 33 -18.92 -17.42 -15.86
N GLN A 34 -19.99 -17.59 -15.08
CA GLN A 34 -21.25 -16.86 -15.29
C GLN A 34 -21.65 -15.93 -14.14
N ASP A 35 -21.19 -16.19 -12.91
CA ASP A 35 -21.65 -15.50 -11.70
C ASP A 35 -20.58 -14.49 -11.23
N PRO A 36 -20.84 -13.17 -11.28
CA PRO A 36 -19.88 -12.15 -10.86
C PRO A 36 -19.39 -12.32 -9.42
N SER A 37 -20.25 -12.80 -8.51
CA SER A 37 -19.88 -13.01 -7.10
C SER A 37 -18.83 -14.13 -6.93
N TRP A 38 -18.65 -14.98 -7.94
CA TRP A 38 -17.61 -16.01 -7.97
C TRP A 38 -16.33 -15.55 -8.67
N GLN A 39 -16.28 -14.34 -9.21
CA GLN A 39 -15.13 -13.83 -9.97
C GLN A 39 -14.18 -12.97 -9.13
N HIS A 40 -14.27 -13.07 -7.80
CA HIS A 40 -13.38 -12.38 -6.87
C HIS A 40 -12.11 -13.19 -6.60
N PHE A 41 -11.01 -12.75 -7.22
CA PHE A 41 -9.67 -13.34 -7.03
C PHE A 41 -8.71 -12.31 -6.47
N ALA A 42 -8.02 -12.67 -5.39
CA ALA A 42 -6.93 -11.88 -4.87
C ALA A 42 -5.67 -11.97 -5.78
N LEU A 43 -4.73 -11.04 -5.61
CA LEU A 43 -3.49 -10.94 -6.38
C LEU A 43 -2.63 -12.20 -6.31
N ASN A 44 -2.73 -12.94 -5.20
CA ASN A 44 -2.05 -14.21 -4.98
C ASN A 44 -2.77 -15.42 -5.60
N GLY A 45 -3.79 -15.20 -6.43
CA GLY A 45 -4.59 -16.23 -7.07
C GLY A 45 -5.62 -16.90 -6.15
N ALA A 46 -5.80 -16.46 -4.90
CA ALA A 46 -6.85 -16.97 -4.04
C ALA A 46 -8.22 -16.53 -4.52
N TRP A 47 -9.11 -17.49 -4.69
CA TRP A 47 -10.53 -17.24 -4.87
C TRP A 47 -11.18 -16.91 -3.52
N ILE A 48 -11.96 -15.84 -3.45
CA ILE A 48 -12.71 -15.49 -2.24
C ILE A 48 -14.06 -16.18 -2.25
N CYS A 49 -14.28 -17.08 -1.29
CA CYS A 49 -15.55 -17.79 -1.19
C CYS A 49 -16.70 -16.82 -0.89
N PRO A 50 -17.74 -16.71 -1.74
CA PRO A 50 -18.82 -15.75 -1.55
C PRO A 50 -19.71 -16.08 -0.34
N TYR A 51 -19.60 -17.28 0.23
CA TYR A 51 -20.43 -17.74 1.34
C TYR A 51 -19.79 -17.54 2.72
N CYS A 52 -18.48 -17.72 2.85
CA CYS A 52 -17.79 -17.63 4.15
C CYS A 52 -16.56 -16.72 4.14
N LEU A 53 -16.28 -16.06 3.01
CA LEU A 53 -15.19 -15.12 2.82
C LEU A 53 -13.78 -15.71 2.99
N ALA A 54 -13.65 -17.04 3.08
CA ALA A 54 -12.35 -17.70 3.10
C ALA A 54 -11.64 -17.57 1.74
N GLY A 55 -10.34 -17.29 1.75
CA GLY A 55 -9.49 -17.37 0.57
C GLY A 55 -9.09 -18.82 0.27
N VAL A 56 -9.38 -19.30 -0.94
CA VAL A 56 -9.10 -20.66 -1.39
C VAL A 56 -8.08 -20.64 -2.52
N ARG A 57 -6.99 -21.38 -2.36
CA ARG A 57 -5.92 -21.51 -3.37
C ARG A 57 -5.78 -22.94 -3.85
N GLY A 58 -5.45 -23.09 -5.14
CA GLY A 58 -4.95 -24.36 -5.68
C GLY A 58 -3.58 -24.70 -5.11
N HIS A 59 -3.19 -25.97 -5.20
CA HIS A 59 -1.82 -26.41 -4.86
C HIS A 59 -0.80 -26.05 -5.94
N ASP A 60 -1.27 -25.74 -7.15
CA ASP A 60 -0.51 -25.24 -8.28
C ASP A 60 -1.31 -24.13 -8.98
N ASP A 61 -0.69 -23.46 -9.95
CA ASP A 61 -1.29 -22.36 -10.71
C ASP A 61 -2.26 -22.83 -11.81
N SER A 62 -2.63 -24.12 -11.83
CA SER A 62 -3.57 -24.64 -12.83
C SER A 62 -5.03 -24.36 -12.44
N ARG A 63 -5.84 -24.05 -13.44
CA ARG A 63 -7.29 -23.91 -13.27
C ARG A 63 -7.94 -25.17 -12.70
N ALA A 64 -7.42 -26.35 -13.05
CA ALA A 64 -7.93 -27.63 -12.56
C ALA A 64 -7.66 -27.83 -11.06
N ALA A 65 -6.48 -27.45 -10.56
CA ALA A 65 -6.18 -27.50 -9.13
C ALA A 65 -7.04 -26.52 -8.33
N LEU A 66 -7.23 -25.31 -8.84
CA LEU A 66 -8.12 -24.32 -8.22
C LEU A 66 -9.56 -24.84 -8.11
N VAL A 67 -10.14 -25.38 -9.20
CA VAL A 67 -11.50 -25.94 -9.18
C VAL A 67 -11.62 -27.04 -8.13
N ARG A 68 -10.63 -27.96 -8.04
CA ARG A 68 -10.60 -29.01 -7.01
C ARG A 68 -10.50 -28.44 -5.59
N ALA A 69 -9.73 -27.36 -5.40
CA ALA A 69 -9.61 -26.70 -4.10
C ALA A 69 -10.93 -26.04 -3.68
N ILE A 70 -11.60 -25.35 -4.61
CA ILE A 70 -12.92 -24.74 -4.39
C ILE A 70 -13.95 -25.81 -4.05
N GLU A 71 -14.01 -26.88 -4.84
CA GLU A 71 -14.89 -28.02 -4.60
C GLU A 71 -14.67 -28.63 -3.21
N SER A 72 -13.41 -28.91 -2.85
CA SER A 72 -13.06 -29.45 -1.53
C SER A 72 -13.43 -28.49 -0.40
N HIS A 73 -13.27 -27.18 -0.60
CA HIS A 73 -13.67 -26.18 0.38
C HIS A 73 -15.19 -26.18 0.58
N LEU A 74 -15.96 -26.09 -0.51
CA LEU A 74 -17.42 -26.06 -0.45
C LEU A 74 -18.02 -27.35 0.13
N ALA A 75 -17.45 -28.50 -0.20
CA ALA A 75 -17.95 -29.79 0.27
C ALA A 75 -17.58 -30.11 1.73
N ARG A 76 -16.42 -29.63 2.23
CA ARG A 76 -15.87 -30.09 3.52
C ARG A 76 -15.63 -29.01 4.57
N ARG A 77 -15.44 -27.76 4.16
CA ARG A 77 -14.99 -26.67 5.06
C ARG A 77 -15.99 -25.52 5.16
N CYS A 78 -16.74 -25.24 4.09
CA CYS A 78 -17.69 -24.14 4.06
C CYS A 78 -19.00 -24.53 4.74
N SER A 79 -19.15 -24.21 6.03
CA SER A 79 -20.38 -24.46 6.80
C SER A 79 -21.59 -23.65 6.31
N VAL A 80 -21.37 -22.56 5.57
CA VAL A 80 -22.41 -21.67 5.06
C VAL A 80 -22.97 -22.16 3.72
N TYR A 81 -22.17 -22.75 2.84
CA TYR A 81 -22.59 -23.15 1.49
C TYR A 81 -23.78 -24.11 1.47
N ARG A 82 -23.79 -25.11 2.37
CA ARG A 82 -24.90 -26.08 2.57
C ARG A 82 -25.46 -26.65 1.25
N GLY A 83 -24.59 -27.14 0.36
CA GLY A 83 -25.01 -27.71 -0.92
C GLY A 83 -25.63 -26.69 -1.89
N GLY A 84 -25.31 -25.41 -1.76
CA GLY A 84 -25.83 -24.32 -2.58
C GLY A 84 -27.06 -23.61 -2.01
N SER A 85 -27.54 -24.01 -0.83
CA SER A 85 -28.66 -23.36 -0.14
C SER A 85 -28.25 -22.17 0.76
N GLY A 86 -26.95 -21.98 0.98
CA GLY A 86 -26.42 -20.84 1.73
C GLY A 86 -26.66 -19.50 1.04
N ALA A 87 -26.84 -18.45 1.84
CA ALA A 87 -26.84 -17.08 1.32
C ALA A 87 -25.42 -16.63 1.01
N CYS A 88 -25.19 -16.09 -0.19
CA CYS A 88 -23.96 -15.38 -0.50
C CYS A 88 -23.90 -14.06 0.25
N HIS A 89 -22.70 -13.63 0.62
CA HIS A 89 -22.45 -12.27 1.07
C HIS A 89 -22.67 -11.27 -0.08
N PRO A 90 -23.01 -10.00 0.25
CA PRO A 90 -23.05 -8.93 -0.73
C PRO A 90 -21.70 -8.74 -1.43
N ASP A 91 -21.73 -8.31 -2.69
CA ASP A 91 -20.54 -8.11 -3.52
C ASP A 91 -19.50 -7.19 -2.86
N GLU A 92 -19.96 -6.10 -2.22
CA GLU A 92 -19.12 -5.16 -1.49
C GLU A 92 -18.32 -5.84 -0.36
N THR A 93 -18.93 -6.77 0.36
CA THR A 93 -18.26 -7.51 1.44
C THR A 93 -17.20 -8.45 0.88
N ILE A 94 -17.47 -9.10 -0.26
CA ILE A 94 -16.52 -9.98 -0.94
C ILE A 94 -15.34 -9.14 -1.48
N ALA A 95 -15.62 -7.98 -2.07
CA ALA A 95 -14.61 -7.04 -2.57
C ALA A 95 -13.73 -6.47 -1.44
N ALA A 96 -14.31 -6.16 -0.28
CA ALA A 96 -13.55 -5.75 0.91
C ALA A 96 -12.62 -6.86 1.39
N LYS A 97 -13.10 -8.12 1.42
CA LYS A 97 -12.25 -9.27 1.77
C LYS A 97 -11.15 -9.50 0.73
N LYS A 98 -11.44 -9.38 -0.57
CA LYS A 98 -10.44 -9.44 -1.64
C LYS A 98 -9.35 -8.39 -1.41
N THR A 99 -9.74 -7.14 -1.11
CA THR A 99 -8.79 -6.07 -0.80
C THR A 99 -7.90 -6.42 0.38
N PHE A 100 -8.44 -7.00 1.45
CA PHE A 100 -7.65 -7.50 2.57
C PHE A 100 -6.60 -8.54 2.14
N GLU A 101 -6.99 -9.54 1.33
CA GLU A 101 -6.07 -10.56 0.84
C GLU A 101 -5.01 -9.99 -0.13
N ASP A 102 -5.37 -8.97 -0.92
CA ASP A 102 -4.46 -8.24 -1.81
C ASP A 102 -3.39 -7.50 -0.99
N ILE A 103 -3.80 -6.82 0.08
CA ILE A 103 -2.88 -6.13 0.99
C ILE A 103 -2.02 -7.12 1.78
N ALA A 104 -2.59 -8.20 2.30
CA ALA A 104 -1.85 -9.26 2.96
C ALA A 104 -0.76 -9.85 2.06
N HIS A 105 -1.10 -10.08 0.78
CA HIS A 105 -0.12 -10.58 -0.19
C HIS A 105 1.02 -9.59 -0.40
N ARG A 106 0.70 -8.31 -0.69
CA ARG A 106 1.72 -7.27 -0.90
C ARG A 106 2.62 -7.11 0.31
N ALA A 107 2.04 -7.07 1.52
CA ALA A 107 2.81 -7.03 2.77
C ALA A 107 3.81 -8.19 2.90
N ALA A 108 3.46 -9.38 2.40
CA ALA A 108 4.35 -10.54 2.45
C ALA A 108 5.38 -10.60 1.30
N SER A 109 5.08 -10.05 0.12
CA SER A 109 5.89 -10.26 -1.09
C SER A 109 6.56 -9.02 -1.68
N ASP A 110 6.13 -7.82 -1.30
CA ASP A 110 6.60 -6.57 -1.89
C ASP A 110 7.41 -5.77 -0.86
N ALA A 111 8.68 -5.53 -1.18
CA ALA A 111 9.60 -4.81 -0.30
C ALA A 111 9.12 -3.39 0.05
N ALA A 112 8.36 -2.73 -0.83
CA ALA A 112 7.82 -1.40 -0.54
C ALA A 112 6.79 -1.42 0.59
N TRP A 113 6.11 -2.57 0.79
CA TRP A 113 5.12 -2.78 1.84
C TRP A 113 5.74 -3.26 3.15
N GLN A 114 7.04 -3.53 3.16
CA GLN A 114 7.79 -4.08 4.29
C GLN A 114 8.69 -3.04 4.97
N VAL A 115 8.45 -1.75 4.73
CA VAL A 115 9.24 -0.68 5.34
C VAL A 115 8.61 -0.28 6.67
N PHE A 116 9.31 -0.61 7.75
CA PHE A 116 8.99 -0.21 9.11
C PHE A 116 10.16 0.56 9.73
N ASP A 117 9.85 1.44 10.67
CA ASP A 117 10.87 2.05 11.54
C ASP A 117 11.29 1.11 12.68
N HIS A 118 12.23 1.59 13.49
CA HIS A 118 12.79 0.85 14.63
C HIS A 118 11.78 0.62 15.77
N GLU A 119 10.69 1.39 15.84
CA GLU A 119 9.62 1.20 16.82
C GLU A 119 8.52 0.25 16.31
N GLY A 120 8.63 -0.17 15.05
CA GLY A 120 7.74 -1.10 14.38
C GLY A 120 6.57 -0.42 13.67
N PHE A 121 6.56 0.90 13.47
CA PHE A 121 5.52 1.58 12.71
C PHE A 121 5.77 1.49 11.21
N TRP A 122 4.69 1.27 10.48
CA TRP A 122 4.74 1.11 9.04
C TRP A 122 4.83 2.44 8.31
N TYR A 123 5.65 2.48 7.26
CA TYR A 123 5.65 3.55 6.28
C TYR A 123 4.82 3.13 5.06
N SER A 124 3.76 3.89 4.81
CA SER A 124 2.84 3.58 3.72
C SER A 124 3.52 3.83 2.36
N PRO A 125 3.55 2.83 1.45
CA PRO A 125 4.15 2.96 0.14
C PRO A 125 3.35 3.86 -0.80
N THR A 126 2.21 4.39 -0.35
CA THR A 126 1.31 5.20 -1.16
C THR A 126 1.37 6.66 -0.74
N SER A 127 1.37 6.94 0.57
CA SER A 127 1.44 8.30 1.10
C SER A 127 2.86 8.76 1.48
N LEU A 128 3.82 7.83 1.57
CA LEU A 128 5.18 8.06 2.11
C LEU A 128 5.17 8.60 3.55
N LYS A 129 4.10 8.36 4.30
CA LYS A 129 3.95 8.77 5.70
C LYS A 129 4.04 7.57 6.63
N ARG A 130 4.57 7.81 7.83
CA ARG A 130 4.46 6.90 8.98
C ARG A 130 3.00 6.78 9.38
N VAL A 131 2.51 5.55 9.57
CA VAL A 131 1.13 5.27 9.93
C VAL A 131 1.08 4.74 11.36
N GLU A 132 0.72 5.60 12.30
CA GLU A 132 0.76 5.28 13.74
C GLU A 132 -0.20 4.15 14.15
N SER A 133 -1.29 3.94 13.40
CA SER A 133 -2.22 2.85 13.64
C SER A 133 -1.74 1.48 13.14
N VAL A 134 -0.63 1.43 12.40
CA VAL A 134 -0.07 0.19 11.84
C VAL A 134 1.28 -0.08 12.48
N ARG A 135 1.30 -0.99 13.45
CA ARG A 135 2.51 -1.36 14.19
C ARG A 135 2.70 -2.87 14.22
N LEU A 136 3.92 -3.33 13.97
CA LEU A 136 4.28 -4.73 14.15
C LEU A 136 4.31 -5.09 15.63
N THR A 137 3.67 -6.20 15.98
CA THR A 137 3.81 -6.84 17.28
C THR A 137 4.74 -8.05 17.13
N ASN A 138 5.83 -8.09 17.91
CA ASN A 138 6.84 -9.16 17.85
C ASN A 138 7.48 -9.35 16.46
N GLY A 139 7.59 -8.28 15.67
CA GLY A 139 8.22 -8.31 14.34
C GLY A 139 7.51 -9.19 13.30
N ARG A 140 6.22 -9.50 13.51
CA ARG A 140 5.43 -10.34 12.60
C ARG A 140 4.20 -9.59 12.09
N PHE A 141 3.85 -9.84 10.84
CA PHE A 141 2.55 -9.45 10.29
C PHE A 141 1.47 -10.37 10.86
N ASP A 142 0.53 -9.80 11.58
CA ASP A 142 -0.70 -10.48 11.99
C ASP A 142 -1.92 -9.90 11.25
N SER A 143 -3.08 -10.52 11.44
CA SER A 143 -4.31 -10.06 10.80
C SER A 143 -4.72 -8.65 11.23
N PHE A 144 -4.37 -8.23 12.46
CA PHE A 144 -4.67 -6.89 12.97
C PHE A 144 -3.83 -5.83 12.26
N THR A 145 -2.55 -6.10 12.02
CA THR A 145 -1.65 -5.24 11.25
C THR A 145 -2.17 -5.04 9.84
N ILE A 146 -2.52 -6.14 9.15
CA ILE A 146 -3.10 -6.06 7.79
C ILE A 146 -4.41 -5.27 7.81
N GLN A 147 -5.29 -5.51 8.79
CA GLN A 147 -6.55 -4.78 8.89
C GLN A 147 -6.32 -3.27 9.09
N ALA A 148 -5.32 -2.88 9.89
CA ALA A 148 -4.95 -1.48 10.06
C ALA A 148 -4.39 -0.87 8.77
N MET A 149 -3.59 -1.63 8.01
CA MET A 149 -3.11 -1.20 6.67
C MET A 149 -4.30 -0.96 5.73
N VAL A 150 -5.25 -1.90 5.65
CA VAL A 150 -6.47 -1.77 4.83
C VAL A 150 -7.27 -0.53 5.24
N ASN A 151 -7.44 -0.29 6.54
CA ASN A 151 -8.16 0.87 7.06
C ASN A 151 -7.47 2.19 6.67
N HIS A 152 -6.14 2.29 6.80
CA HIS A 152 -5.39 3.45 6.35
C HIS A 152 -5.59 3.69 4.85
N LEU A 153 -5.46 2.63 4.05
CA LEU A 153 -5.54 2.72 2.59
C LEU A 153 -6.93 3.10 2.09
N GLY A 154 -8.00 2.68 2.78
CA GLY A 154 -9.37 3.10 2.48
C GLY A 154 -9.57 4.62 2.51
N HIS A 155 -8.79 5.32 3.33
CA HIS A 155 -8.84 6.78 3.48
C HIS A 155 -7.66 7.51 2.81
N CYS A 156 -6.72 6.77 2.23
CA CYS A 156 -5.51 7.34 1.65
C CYS A 156 -5.75 7.83 0.22
N THR A 157 -5.78 9.16 0.04
CA THR A 157 -6.02 9.80 -1.28
C THR A 157 -4.97 9.43 -2.33
N ALA A 158 -3.72 9.14 -1.94
CA ALA A 158 -2.70 8.68 -2.88
C ALA A 158 -2.98 7.25 -3.38
N PHE A 159 -3.38 6.34 -2.48
CA PHE A 159 -3.75 4.99 -2.84
C PHE A 159 -5.02 4.95 -3.69
N GLN A 160 -6.04 5.76 -3.35
CA GLN A 160 -7.27 5.88 -4.16
C GLN A 160 -6.99 6.36 -5.59
N ARG A 161 -5.89 7.10 -5.81
CA ARG A 161 -5.40 7.51 -7.14
C ARG A 161 -4.51 6.45 -7.81
N GLY A 162 -4.32 5.29 -7.19
CA GLY A 162 -3.45 4.22 -7.70
C GLY A 162 -1.95 4.49 -7.55
N VAL A 163 -1.55 5.45 -6.72
CA VAL A 163 -0.13 5.78 -6.51
C VAL A 163 0.50 4.78 -5.54
N VAL A 164 1.55 4.12 -6.00
CA VAL A 164 2.42 3.25 -5.19
C VAL A 164 3.88 3.56 -5.54
N TYR A 165 4.67 3.89 -4.53
CA TYR A 165 6.08 4.22 -4.67
C TYR A 165 6.96 2.96 -4.52
N PRO A 166 8.13 2.93 -5.19
CA PRO A 166 9.08 1.82 -5.06
C PRO A 166 9.74 1.81 -3.68
N ALA A 167 10.22 0.63 -3.26
CA ALA A 167 10.78 0.41 -1.92
C ALA A 167 11.88 1.41 -1.53
N ALA A 168 12.79 1.75 -2.45
CA ALA A 168 13.85 2.73 -2.20
C ALA A 168 13.30 4.11 -1.80
N THR A 169 12.19 4.55 -2.43
CA THR A 169 11.55 5.83 -2.08
C THR A 169 10.88 5.76 -0.71
N VAL A 170 10.26 4.63 -0.36
CA VAL A 170 9.63 4.42 0.95
C VAL A 170 10.69 4.36 2.06
N GLN A 171 11.82 3.67 1.81
CA GLN A 171 12.96 3.64 2.72
C GLN A 171 13.55 5.04 2.93
N LYS A 172 13.75 5.80 1.86
CA LYS A 172 14.19 7.20 1.97
C LYS A 172 13.22 8.03 2.83
N ALA A 173 11.91 7.89 2.63
CA ALA A 173 10.90 8.59 3.43
C ALA A 173 10.95 8.18 4.92
N ARG A 174 11.17 6.89 5.21
CA ARG A 174 11.43 6.39 6.57
C ARG A 174 12.65 7.04 7.19
N ASP A 175 13.79 6.99 6.50
CA ASP A 175 15.05 7.50 7.02
C ASP A 175 15.00 9.02 7.22
N GLN A 176 14.30 9.74 6.34
CA GLN A 176 14.00 11.16 6.50
C GLN A 176 13.14 11.43 7.74
N GLY A 177 12.06 10.67 7.95
CA GLY A 177 11.21 10.85 9.13
C GLY A 177 11.93 10.53 10.44
N MET A 178 12.74 9.48 10.45
CA MET A 178 13.62 9.13 11.57
C MET A 178 14.59 10.25 11.92
N ARG A 179 15.25 10.82 10.90
CA ARG A 179 16.14 11.97 11.08
C ARG A 179 15.39 13.21 11.59
N ALA A 180 14.18 13.47 11.10
CA ALA A 180 13.38 14.60 11.56
C ALA A 180 13.06 14.52 13.07
N VAL A 181 12.77 13.34 13.60
CA VAL A 181 12.52 13.17 15.05
C VAL A 181 13.76 13.54 15.86
N SER A 182 14.93 12.99 15.50
CA SER A 182 16.19 13.31 16.19
C SER A 182 16.57 14.80 16.04
N LEU A 183 16.36 15.39 14.87
CA LEU A 183 16.63 16.81 14.64
C LEU A 183 15.70 17.72 15.43
N ALA A 184 14.44 17.33 15.66
CA ALA A 184 13.51 18.12 16.44
C ALA A 184 13.99 18.28 17.90
N GLU A 185 14.61 17.26 18.48
CA GLU A 185 15.22 17.34 19.81
C GLU A 185 16.36 18.35 19.85
N ASN A 186 17.31 18.25 18.92
CA ASN A 186 18.42 19.21 18.81
C ASN A 186 17.93 20.64 18.55
N LEU A 187 16.88 20.80 17.75
CA LEU A 187 16.32 22.12 17.44
C LEU A 187 15.72 22.80 18.67
N ARG A 188 15.18 22.06 19.63
CA ARG A 188 14.68 22.66 20.88
C ARG A 188 15.79 23.37 21.66
N GLU A 189 17.00 22.83 21.63
CA GLU A 189 18.18 23.48 22.22
C GLU A 189 18.64 24.67 21.37
N LEU A 190 18.69 24.48 20.04
CA LEU A 190 19.16 25.51 19.11
C LEU A 190 18.24 26.75 19.06
N LEU A 191 16.96 26.60 19.38
CA LEU A 191 16.01 27.71 19.47
C LEU A 191 16.34 28.72 20.58
N GLN A 192 17.29 28.42 21.47
CA GLN A 192 17.81 29.40 22.42
C GLN A 192 18.69 30.47 21.74
N PHE A 193 19.23 30.19 20.56
CA PHE A 193 20.07 31.12 19.80
C PHE A 193 19.25 31.97 18.82
N PRO A 194 19.53 33.29 18.73
CA PRO A 194 18.78 34.21 17.86
C PRO A 194 18.72 33.78 16.39
N LEU A 195 19.81 33.20 15.87
CA LEU A 195 19.92 32.70 14.49
C LEU A 195 18.75 31.79 14.06
N TRP A 196 18.20 31.00 14.99
CA TRP A 196 17.13 30.04 14.70
C TRP A 196 15.73 30.62 14.84
N ARG A 197 15.61 31.88 15.28
CA ARG A 197 14.33 32.52 15.62
C ARG A 197 13.84 33.56 14.61
N TYR A 198 14.55 33.73 13.50
CA TYR A 198 14.14 34.68 12.47
C TYR A 198 12.90 34.22 11.72
N THR A 199 11.95 35.14 11.60
CA THR A 199 10.71 34.99 10.84
C THR A 199 10.53 36.18 9.93
N ASN A 200 9.87 35.98 8.79
CA ASN A 200 9.49 37.09 7.93
C ASN A 200 8.27 37.86 8.49
N ALA A 201 7.82 38.88 7.75
CA ALA A 201 6.67 39.71 8.12
C ALA A 201 5.34 38.95 8.27
N THR A 202 5.20 37.75 7.69
CA THR A 202 4.00 36.90 7.83
C THR A 202 4.13 35.85 8.94
N GLY A 203 5.25 35.86 9.66
CA GLY A 203 5.58 34.89 10.71
C GLY A 203 6.14 33.58 10.17
N GLN A 204 6.44 33.44 8.88
CA GLN A 204 7.08 32.23 8.35
C GLN A 204 8.53 32.19 8.79
N TRP A 205 8.95 31.06 9.34
CA TRP A 205 10.33 30.83 9.73
C TRP A 205 11.26 30.87 8.51
N VAL A 206 12.42 31.49 8.70
CA VAL A 206 13.48 31.56 7.70
C VAL A 206 14.49 30.46 7.99
N CYS A 207 14.64 29.51 7.07
CA CYS A 207 15.59 28.43 7.27
C CYS A 207 17.03 28.96 7.22
N PRO A 208 17.87 28.73 8.25
CA PRO A 208 19.23 29.28 8.30
C PRO A 208 20.19 28.63 7.29
N PHE A 209 19.78 27.59 6.57
CA PHE A 209 20.62 26.94 5.55
C PHE A 209 20.29 27.40 4.13
N CYS A 210 19.03 27.24 3.70
CA CYS A 210 18.61 27.63 2.35
C CYS A 210 18.15 29.09 2.22
N LEU A 211 17.94 29.79 3.34
CA LEU A 211 17.41 31.17 3.39
C LEU A 211 15.99 31.31 2.80
N GLU A 212 15.28 30.20 2.60
CA GLU A 212 13.88 30.20 2.15
C GLU A 212 12.92 30.41 3.33
N HIS A 213 11.77 31.03 3.04
CA HIS A 213 10.66 31.14 3.98
C HIS A 213 9.83 29.87 3.93
N ILE A 214 9.68 29.19 5.07
CA ILE A 214 9.04 27.88 5.13
C ILE A 214 7.55 28.04 5.46
N PRO A 215 6.63 27.86 4.49
CA PRO A 215 5.22 28.19 4.68
C PRO A 215 4.53 27.33 5.73
N GLU A 216 5.02 26.13 5.99
CA GLU A 216 4.47 25.21 6.98
C GLU A 216 4.83 25.59 8.42
N VAL A 217 5.90 26.40 8.62
CA VAL A 217 6.42 26.83 9.92
C VAL A 217 6.04 28.29 10.16
N VAL A 218 4.78 28.53 10.51
CA VAL A 218 4.28 29.87 10.86
C VAL A 218 4.30 30.06 12.37
N LEU A 219 4.93 31.13 12.82
CA LEU A 219 5.21 31.45 14.21
C LEU A 219 4.65 32.86 14.51
N ARG A 220 3.50 32.91 15.17
CA ARG A 220 2.78 34.14 15.53
C ARG A 220 2.77 34.40 17.03
N GLY A 221 3.07 33.40 17.84
CA GLY A 221 3.20 33.54 19.30
C GLY A 221 3.97 32.39 19.95
N ASP A 222 4.09 32.46 21.28
CA ASP A 222 4.90 31.52 22.09
C ASP A 222 4.44 30.06 21.97
N ALA A 223 3.13 29.84 21.81
CA ALA A 223 2.58 28.49 21.64
C ALA A 223 3.12 27.80 20.37
N ASP A 224 3.34 28.56 19.29
CA ASP A 224 3.80 27.99 18.02
C ASP A 224 5.22 27.43 18.15
N TRP A 225 6.07 28.08 18.95
CA TRP A 225 7.44 27.64 19.22
C TRP A 225 7.53 26.28 19.92
N THR A 226 6.46 25.82 20.55
CA THR A 226 6.41 24.48 21.16
C THR A 226 6.34 23.38 20.09
N THR A 227 5.73 23.65 18.93
CA THR A 227 5.54 22.69 17.82
C THR A 227 6.36 23.00 16.57
N ALA A 228 7.08 24.13 16.59
CA ALA A 228 7.95 24.56 15.51
C ALA A 228 9.12 23.59 15.26
N PRO A 229 9.82 23.06 16.28
CA PRO A 229 10.96 22.18 16.09
C PRO A 229 10.67 20.99 15.17
N GLU A 230 9.51 20.36 15.31
CA GLU A 230 9.11 19.20 14.50
C GLU A 230 8.96 19.57 13.02
N LYS A 231 8.35 20.72 12.74
CA LYS A 231 8.14 21.20 11.37
C LYS A 231 9.44 21.73 10.75
N MET A 232 10.25 22.43 11.52
CA MET A 232 11.59 22.86 11.12
C MET A 232 12.47 21.64 10.79
N ALA A 233 12.49 20.64 11.68
CA ALA A 233 13.23 19.40 11.48
C ALA A 233 12.77 18.65 10.23
N TRP A 234 11.46 18.60 9.97
CA TRP A 234 10.92 18.00 8.77
C TRP A 234 11.42 18.72 7.51
N HIS A 235 11.41 20.05 7.49
CA HIS A 235 11.98 20.82 6.38
C HIS A 235 13.47 20.46 6.19
N LEU A 236 14.28 20.48 7.25
CA LEU A 236 15.72 20.16 7.17
C LEU A 236 15.97 18.73 6.66
N ALA A 237 15.22 17.75 7.15
CA ALA A 237 15.42 16.35 6.81
C ALA A 237 14.90 15.98 5.40
N CYS A 238 13.82 16.62 4.95
CA CYS A 238 13.05 16.19 3.77
C CYS A 238 13.15 17.13 2.57
N SER A 239 13.25 18.44 2.81
CA SER A 239 13.01 19.47 1.78
C SER A 239 14.20 20.40 1.55
N CYS A 240 15.04 20.62 2.57
CA CYS A 240 16.15 21.57 2.50
C CYS A 240 17.31 21.00 1.68
N ALA A 241 17.50 21.47 0.45
CA ALA A 241 18.59 21.03 -0.42
C ALA A 241 19.99 21.43 0.10
N THR A 242 20.07 22.47 0.94
CA THR A 242 21.33 23.02 1.47
C THR A 242 21.75 22.36 2.79
N TYR A 243 20.85 21.66 3.47
CA TYR A 243 21.15 21.02 4.74
C TYR A 243 21.89 19.69 4.52
N VAL A 244 23.10 19.58 5.07
CA VAL A 244 23.93 18.37 5.05
C VAL A 244 24.10 17.88 6.49
N PRO A 245 23.51 16.73 6.87
CA PRO A 245 23.52 16.24 8.26
C PRO A 245 24.91 16.07 8.86
N GLU A 246 25.90 15.66 8.07
CA GLU A 246 27.25 15.37 8.51
C GLU A 246 28.07 16.64 8.82
N ARG A 247 27.67 17.77 8.24
CA ARG A 247 28.36 19.05 8.39
C ARG A 247 27.36 20.21 8.32
N PRO A 248 26.55 20.42 9.37
CA PRO A 248 25.58 21.49 9.39
C PRO A 248 26.30 22.85 9.50
N GLU A 249 26.39 23.55 8.37
CA GLU A 249 26.94 24.91 8.29
C GLU A 249 25.81 25.92 8.02
N PRO A 250 25.15 26.45 9.07
CA PRO A 250 24.16 27.49 8.88
C PRO A 250 24.83 28.74 8.30
N LYS A 251 24.06 29.53 7.54
CA LYS A 251 24.51 30.83 7.03
C LYS A 251 24.71 31.81 8.18
N MET A 252 25.53 32.84 7.92
CA MET A 252 25.75 33.93 8.88
C MET A 252 24.42 34.60 9.25
N GLU A 253 24.31 34.99 10.51
CA GLU A 253 23.10 35.61 11.08
C GLU A 253 22.63 36.83 10.27
N ALA A 254 23.55 37.69 9.83
CA ALA A 254 23.23 38.85 9.00
C ALA A 254 22.49 38.47 7.69
N LEU A 255 22.82 37.33 7.09
CA LEU A 255 22.15 36.85 5.87
C LEU A 255 20.75 36.31 6.18
N VAL A 256 20.58 35.61 7.31
CA VAL A 256 19.28 35.11 7.76
C VAL A 256 18.36 36.28 8.11
N GLN A 257 18.87 37.29 8.82
CA GLN A 257 18.15 38.52 9.12
C GLN A 257 17.77 39.28 7.85
N GLN A 258 18.70 39.39 6.88
CA GLN A 258 18.39 40.02 5.59
C GLN A 258 17.29 39.26 4.85
N ALA A 259 17.33 37.92 4.83
CA ALA A 259 16.27 37.10 4.23
C ALA A 259 14.93 37.33 4.92
N ALA A 260 14.89 37.39 6.26
CA ALA A 260 13.67 37.66 7.04
C ALA A 260 13.00 39.00 6.69
N VAL A 261 13.79 40.03 6.38
CA VAL A 261 13.26 41.35 5.98
C VAL A 261 12.84 41.39 4.51
N ARG A 262 13.40 40.54 3.65
CA ARG A 262 12.98 40.47 2.25
C ARG A 262 11.53 39.98 2.22
N THR A 263 10.62 40.88 1.85
CA THR A 263 9.27 40.47 1.49
C THR A 263 9.42 39.39 0.42
N SER A 264 8.85 38.20 0.66
CA SER A 264 8.65 37.23 -0.42
C SER A 264 7.96 38.01 -1.52
N MET A 265 8.69 38.40 -2.57
CA MET A 265 8.10 38.90 -3.78
C MET A 265 7.47 37.66 -4.40
N THR A 266 6.30 37.30 -3.85
CA THR A 266 5.46 36.22 -4.34
C THR A 266 5.38 36.48 -5.82
N ALA A 267 6.00 35.58 -6.59
CA ALA A 267 6.06 35.69 -8.03
C ALA A 267 4.65 36.04 -8.49
N THR A 268 4.46 37.29 -8.94
CA THR A 268 3.17 37.79 -9.38
C THR A 268 2.66 36.72 -10.32
N PRO A 269 1.51 36.08 -10.02
CA PRO A 269 1.00 35.03 -10.90
C PRO A 269 0.94 35.68 -12.27
N LEU A 270 1.77 35.20 -13.20
CA LEU A 270 1.80 35.66 -14.58
C LEU A 270 0.36 35.65 -15.01
N SER A 271 -0.24 36.84 -15.07
CA SER A 271 -1.62 37.02 -15.46
C SER A 271 -1.72 36.32 -16.80
N SER A 272 -2.48 35.23 -16.86
CA SER A 272 -2.73 34.48 -18.07
C SER A 272 -3.19 35.48 -19.11
N GLY A 273 -2.23 35.91 -19.94
CA GLY A 273 -2.49 36.78 -21.07
C GLY A 273 -3.55 36.09 -21.88
N ALA A 274 -4.71 36.74 -21.98
CA ALA A 274 -5.81 36.32 -22.82
C ALA A 274 -5.24 35.94 -24.19
N ILE A 275 -5.33 34.66 -24.54
CA ILE A 275 -5.04 34.19 -25.90
C ILE A 275 -6.06 34.89 -26.81
N PRO A 276 -5.62 35.72 -27.79
CA PRO A 276 -6.54 36.29 -28.75
C PRO A 276 -7.18 35.16 -29.55
N ARG A 277 -8.51 35.20 -29.60
CA ARG A 277 -9.38 34.27 -30.31
C ARG A 277 -9.16 34.45 -31.82
N ILE A 278 -8.23 33.69 -32.40
CA ILE A 278 -8.05 33.64 -33.87
C ILE A 278 -9.12 32.73 -34.46
N GLY A 279 -9.78 33.27 -35.48
CA GLY A 279 -11.02 32.79 -36.05
C GLY A 279 -10.95 31.49 -36.84
N SER A 280 -12.17 31.05 -37.15
CA SER A 280 -12.60 29.94 -37.98
C SER A 280 -11.75 29.70 -39.22
N GLY A 281 -11.23 28.47 -39.32
CA GLY A 281 -10.63 27.91 -40.52
C GLY A 281 -11.03 26.44 -40.66
N SER A 282 -12.02 26.20 -41.51
CA SER A 282 -12.50 24.90 -41.96
C SER A 282 -11.40 24.12 -42.68
N SER A 283 -11.18 22.83 -42.37
CA SER A 283 -10.93 21.78 -43.37
C SER A 283 -10.73 20.38 -42.77
N ARG A 284 -11.30 19.41 -43.50
CA ARG A 284 -11.27 17.95 -43.36
C ARG A 284 -9.85 17.39 -43.34
N THR A 285 -9.61 16.27 -42.65
CA THR A 285 -9.46 14.95 -43.30
C THR A 285 -9.28 13.81 -42.29
N ILE A 286 -9.80 12.66 -42.70
CA ILE A 286 -9.86 11.36 -42.05
C ILE A 286 -8.46 10.74 -42.01
N GLY A 287 -8.04 10.24 -40.86
CA GLY A 287 -6.80 9.48 -40.69
C GLY A 287 -6.92 8.49 -39.53
N THR A 288 -7.19 7.23 -39.88
CA THR A 288 -7.25 6.05 -39.01
C THR A 288 -5.89 5.78 -38.35
N PRO A 289 -5.77 5.56 -37.03
CA PRO A 289 -4.52 5.09 -36.45
C PRO A 289 -4.42 3.57 -36.51
N GLY A 290 -3.33 3.11 -37.12
CA GLY A 290 -2.94 1.71 -37.21
C GLY A 290 -2.64 1.09 -35.84
N THR A 291 -3.04 -0.16 -35.71
CA THR A 291 -2.82 -1.04 -34.56
C THR A 291 -1.33 -1.34 -34.39
N VAL A 292 -0.68 -0.74 -33.40
CA VAL A 292 0.68 -1.11 -32.99
C VAL A 292 0.59 -2.36 -32.13
N ARG A 293 0.98 -3.51 -32.72
CA ARG A 293 1.24 -4.76 -32.00
C ARG A 293 2.54 -4.63 -31.21
N THR A 294 2.43 -4.48 -29.90
CA THR A 294 3.55 -4.64 -28.97
C THR A 294 3.81 -6.12 -28.76
N THR A 295 4.90 -6.64 -29.33
CA THR A 295 5.42 -7.99 -29.05
C THR A 295 6.06 -8.01 -27.66
N SER A 296 5.50 -8.81 -26.76
CA SER A 296 6.08 -9.12 -25.46
C SER A 296 7.38 -9.91 -25.59
N PRO A 297 8.44 -9.61 -24.82
CA PRO A 297 9.59 -10.48 -24.73
C PRO A 297 9.28 -11.71 -23.85
N ILE A 298 9.76 -12.85 -24.33
CA ILE A 298 9.77 -14.15 -23.67
C ILE A 298 10.67 -14.05 -22.42
N SER A 299 10.07 -14.12 -21.23
CA SER A 299 10.82 -14.28 -19.99
C SER A 299 11.39 -15.69 -19.89
N GLY A 300 12.70 -15.78 -20.03
CA GLY A 300 13.48 -16.99 -19.77
C GLY A 300 13.41 -17.39 -18.30
N SER A 301 13.14 -18.68 -18.07
CA SER A 301 13.20 -19.33 -16.77
C SER A 301 14.64 -19.40 -16.29
N LEU A 302 15.01 -18.54 -15.34
CA LEU A 302 16.25 -18.69 -14.56
C LEU A 302 16.03 -19.73 -13.47
N ARG A 303 16.56 -20.93 -13.72
CA ARG A 303 16.77 -21.96 -12.69
C ARG A 303 17.67 -21.40 -11.58
N ARG A 304 17.21 -21.46 -10.34
CA ARG A 304 18.07 -21.30 -9.16
C ARG A 304 18.93 -22.55 -8.97
N PRO A 305 20.23 -22.40 -8.68
CA PRO A 305 21.07 -23.52 -8.24
C PRO A 305 20.75 -23.90 -6.79
N ASN A 306 20.63 -25.21 -6.55
CA ASN A 306 20.58 -25.81 -5.22
C ASN A 306 21.89 -25.54 -4.48
N THR A 307 21.81 -24.95 -3.29
CA THR A 307 22.89 -24.97 -2.31
C THR A 307 22.79 -26.24 -1.45
N PRO A 308 23.89 -26.99 -1.26
CA PRO A 308 23.89 -28.16 -0.39
C PRO A 308 23.93 -27.74 1.08
N SER A 309 23.08 -28.39 1.87
CA SER A 309 23.07 -28.37 3.32
C SER A 309 24.33 -29.05 3.85
N GLY A 310 25.28 -28.26 4.32
CA GLY A 310 26.40 -28.73 5.13
C GLY A 310 25.93 -29.01 6.56
N SER A 311 25.91 -30.28 6.94
CA SER A 311 25.87 -30.72 8.32
C SER A 311 27.26 -30.57 8.93
N ALA A 312 27.35 -30.01 10.14
CA ALA A 312 28.55 -29.99 10.95
C ALA A 312 28.14 -30.20 12.43
N PRO A 313 29.08 -30.70 13.26
CA PRO A 313 28.87 -31.77 14.24
C PRO A 313 28.17 -31.37 15.54
#